data_AF-A0A916Q2R3-F1
#
_entry.id   AF-A0A916Q2R3-F1
#
_cell.length_a   1.000
_cell.length_b   1.000
_cell.length_c   1.000
_cell.angle_alpha   90.00
_cell.angle_beta   90.00
_cell.angle_gamma   90.00
#
_symmetry.space_group_name_H-M   'P 1'
#
loop_
_entity.id
_entity.type
_entity.pdbx_description
1 polymer ?
#
loop_
_entity_poly.entity_id
_entity_poly.type
_entity_poly.pdbx_seq_one_letter_code
_entity_poly.pdbx_strand_id
1 'polypeptide(L)' 'MSAQIHNSQDLSDRPASEEWFICKRDTGHCEIVKSDRSEEIANSVETWGAFASQGEAIAKRVGLIRAGKCNPQ' A
#
# COMPACT_ATOMS: atom_id res chain seq x y z
N MET A 1 37.80 32.56 14.72
CA MET A 1 36.45 32.44 15.29
C MET A 1 35.95 31.04 14.93
N SER A 2 36.20 30.08 15.81
CA SER A 2 35.87 28.67 15.59
C SER A 2 34.52 28.38 16.22
N ALA A 3 33.62 27.73 15.48
CA ALA A 3 32.99 26.46 15.83
C ALA A 3 31.76 26.22 14.97
N GLN A 4 31.73 25.05 14.34
CA GLN A 4 30.55 24.42 13.77
C GLN A 4 29.49 24.18 14.86
N ILE A 5 28.21 24.32 14.50
CA ILE A 5 27.11 23.65 15.21
C ILE A 5 26.32 22.86 14.17
N HIS A 6 26.47 21.53 14.22
CA HIS A 6 25.49 20.59 13.68
C HIS A 6 24.37 20.45 14.71
N ASN A 7 23.10 20.61 14.33
CA ASN A 7 21.96 20.03 15.06
C ASN A 7 20.69 20.18 14.17
N SER A 8 20.22 19.13 13.50
CA SER A 8 19.26 18.12 13.98
C SER A 8 17.81 18.60 13.91
N GLN A 9 16.95 17.75 13.32
CA GLN A 9 15.50 17.87 13.11
C GLN A 9 15.15 18.73 11.87
N ASP A 10 14.61 18.17 10.79
CA ASP A 10 13.39 17.39 10.77
C ASP A 10 13.44 16.30 9.68
N LEU A 11 13.41 15.03 10.12
CA LEU A 11 13.20 13.85 9.26
C LEU A 11 11.79 13.29 9.54
N SER A 12 10.82 14.17 9.82
CA SER A 12 9.47 13.77 10.26
C SER A 12 8.41 13.98 9.18
N ASP A 13 8.68 14.80 8.16
CA ASP A 13 7.77 15.04 7.05
C ASP A 13 8.27 14.40 5.74
N ARG A 14 8.57 13.09 5.78
CA ARG A 14 8.40 12.33 4.53
C ARG A 14 6.88 12.19 4.43
N PRO A 15 6.19 12.83 3.46
CA PRO A 15 4.76 12.61 3.30
C PRO A 15 4.60 11.10 3.28
N ALA A 16 3.81 10.56 4.22
CA ALA A 16 3.55 9.13 4.27
C ALA A 16 3.21 8.75 2.84
N SER A 17 4.15 8.07 2.16
CA SER A 17 4.01 7.80 0.74
C SER A 17 2.67 7.13 0.61
N GLU A 18 1.79 7.63 -0.27
CA GLU A 18 0.46 7.08 -0.40
C GLU A 18 0.60 5.64 -0.89
N GLU A 19 0.70 4.72 0.07
CA GLU A 19 0.98 3.33 -0.15
C GLU A 19 -0.35 2.62 -0.32
N TRP A 20 -0.44 1.85 -1.40
CA TRP A 20 -1.65 1.14 -1.77
C TRP A 20 -1.43 -0.36 -1.67
N PHE A 21 -2.46 -1.07 -1.25
CA PHE A 21 -2.47 -2.51 -1.06
C PHE A 21 -3.66 -3.12 -1.78
N ILE A 22 -3.49 -4.35 -2.25
CA ILE A 22 -4.57 -5.20 -2.75
C ILE A 22 -4.86 -6.24 -1.67
N CYS A 23 -6.09 -6.26 -1.16
CA CYS A 23 -6.53 -7.16 -0.11
C CYS A 23 -7.52 -8.17 -0.68
N LYS A 24 -7.17 -9.46 -0.66
CA LYS A 24 -8.09 -10.54 -1.00
C LYS A 24 -9.05 -10.81 0.15
N ARG A 25 -10.34 -10.78 -0.15
CA ARG A 25 -11.41 -11.15 0.77
C ARG A 25 -11.66 -12.66 0.69
N ASP A 26 -12.29 -13.19 1.74
CA ASP A 26 -12.76 -14.58 1.81
C ASP A 26 -13.73 -14.95 0.68
N THR A 27 -14.51 -13.98 0.20
CA THR A 27 -15.38 -14.08 -0.98
C THR A 27 -14.62 -14.27 -2.30
N GLY A 28 -13.29 -14.14 -2.30
CA GLY A 28 -12.44 -14.24 -3.49
C GLY A 28 -12.32 -12.94 -4.29
N HIS A 29 -13.02 -11.87 -3.90
CA HIS A 29 -12.83 -10.53 -4.46
C HIS A 29 -11.57 -9.87 -3.90
N CYS A 30 -11.01 -8.93 -4.66
CA CYS A 30 -9.83 -8.18 -4.26
C CYS A 30 -10.11 -6.68 -4.26
N GLU A 31 -9.85 -6.05 -3.13
CA GLU A 31 -10.10 -4.64 -2.87
C GLU A 31 -8.78 -3.87 -2.83
N ILE A 32 -8.79 -2.63 -3.29
CA ILE A 32 -7.62 -1.76 -3.27
C ILE A 32 -7.82 -0.75 -2.14
N VAL A 33 -6.91 -0.75 -1.18
CA VAL A 33 -6.98 0.08 0.03
C VAL A 33 -5.69 0.87 0.21
N LYS A 34 -5.77 2.04 0.85
CA LYS A 34 -4.60 2.83 1.27
C LYS A 34 -4.01 2.27 2.57
N SER A 35 -2.76 2.62 2.87
CA SER A 35 -2.03 2.18 4.06
C SER A 35 -2.68 2.60 5.38
N ASP A 36 -3.44 3.68 5.39
CA ASP A 36 -4.23 4.15 6.54
C ASP A 36 -5.35 3.19 6.95
N ARG A 37 -5.76 2.28 6.06
CA ARG A 37 -6.82 1.28 6.30
C ARG A 37 -6.28 -0.03 6.87
N SER A 38 -5.58 0.07 7.99
CA SER A 38 -4.87 -1.06 8.62
C SER A 38 -5.79 -2.24 8.98
N GLU A 39 -7.01 -1.99 9.44
CA GLU A 39 -7.98 -3.04 9.76
C GLU A 39 -8.39 -3.85 8.51
N GLU A 40 -8.58 -3.18 7.37
CA GLU A 40 -8.93 -3.84 6.12
C GLU A 40 -7.78 -4.71 5.60
N ILE A 41 -6.54 -4.27 5.79
CA ILE A 41 -5.34 -5.04 5.45
C ILE A 41 -5.22 -6.26 6.35
N ALA A 42 -5.39 -6.08 7.68
CA ALA A 42 -5.31 -7.15 8.67
C ALA A 42 -6.40 -8.23 8.48
N ASN A 43 -7.59 -7.83 8.04
CA ASN A 43 -8.72 -8.73 7.79
C ASN A 43 -8.69 -9.39 6.38
N SER A 44 -7.58 -9.25 5.64
CA SER A 44 -7.45 -9.88 4.33
C SER A 44 -6.88 -11.30 4.43
N VAL A 45 -7.34 -12.19 3.55
CA VAL A 45 -6.82 -13.56 3.43
C VAL A 45 -5.42 -13.55 2.83
N GLU A 46 -5.17 -12.63 1.90
CA GLU A 46 -3.88 -12.41 1.27
C GLU A 46 -3.76 -10.93 0.91
N THR A 47 -2.58 -10.36 1.08
CA THR A 47 -2.30 -8.95 0.74
C THR A 47 -1.16 -8.87 -0.26
N TRP A 48 -1.25 -7.93 -1.21
CA TRP A 48 -0.14 -7.55 -2.08
C TRP A 48 0.09 -6.04 -2.03
N GLY A 49 1.36 -5.62 -1.97
CA GLY A 49 1.77 -4.21 -1.84
C GLY A 49 3.17 -4.12 -1.19
N ALA A 50 3.64 -2.95 -0.77
CA ALA A 50 3.03 -1.62 -0.94
C ALA A 50 3.28 -1.06 -2.35
N PHE A 51 2.25 -0.51 -2.99
CA PHE A 51 2.33 0.14 -4.30
C PHE A 51 2.42 1.65 -4.16
N ALA A 52 3.17 2.30 -5.05
CA ALA A 52 3.41 3.73 -4.98
C ALA A 52 2.20 4.58 -5.44
N SER A 53 1.21 3.94 -6.08
CA SER A 53 0.00 4.61 -6.55
C SER A 53 -1.18 3.64 -6.67
N GLN A 54 -2.40 4.19 -6.63
CA GLN A 54 -3.61 3.42 -6.89
C GLN A 54 -3.59 2.79 -8.29
N GLY A 55 -3.06 3.49 -9.30
CA GLY A 55 -2.96 3.00 -10.67
C GLY A 55 -2.10 1.74 -10.79
N GLU A 56 -0.98 1.69 -10.06
CA GLU A 56 -0.12 0.50 -9.99
C GLU A 56 -0.85 -0.67 -9.31
N ALA A 57 -1.54 -0.41 -8.19
CA ALA A 57 -2.37 -1.42 -7.52
C ALA A 57 -3.49 -1.94 -8.44
N ILE A 58 -4.12 -1.08 -9.25
CA ILE A 58 -5.13 -1.49 -10.23
C ILE A 58 -4.52 -2.41 -11.30
N ALA A 59 -3.38 -2.03 -11.87
CA ALA A 59 -2.69 -2.84 -12.88
C ALA A 59 -2.31 -4.22 -12.33
N LYS A 60 -1.81 -4.28 -11.09
CA LYS A 60 -1.52 -5.54 -10.40
C LYS A 60 -2.78 -6.35 -10.11
N ARG A 61 -3.87 -5.72 -9.67
CA ARG A 61 -5.15 -6.41 -9.44
C ARG A 61 -5.67 -7.08 -10.71
N VAL A 62 -5.60 -6.41 -11.87
CA VAL A 62 -5.98 -7.01 -13.16
C VAL A 62 -5.12 -8.23 -13.48
N GLY A 63 -3.80 -8.18 -13.20
CA GLY A 63 -2.92 -9.33 -13.32
C GLY A 63 -3.33 -10.49 -12.40
N LEU A 64 -3.72 -10.20 -11.17
CA LEU A 64 -4.21 -11.20 -10.21
C LEU A 64 -5.53 -11.85 -10.67
N ILE A 65 -6.42 -11.08 -11.31
CA ILE A 65 -7.65 -11.60 -11.92
C ILE A 65 -7.31 -12.57 -13.05
N ARG A 66 -6.40 -12.19 -13.97
CA ARG A 66 -5.96 -13.07 -15.07
C ARG A 66 -5.28 -14.36 -14.58
N ALA A 67 -4.64 -14.31 -13.41
CA ALA A 67 -4.01 -15.46 -12.77
C ALA A 67 -4.99 -16.32 -11.94
N GLY A 68 -6.28 -15.97 -11.89
CA GLY A 68 -7.30 -16.68 -11.10
C GLY A 68 -7.17 -16.49 -9.59
N LYS A 69 -6.39 -15.50 -9.12
CA LYS A 69 -6.22 -15.21 -7.69
C LYS A 69 -7.33 -14.35 -7.10
N CYS A 70 -7.93 -13.51 -7.95
CA CYS A 70 -9.00 -12.57 -7.62
C CYS A 70 -10.16 -12.76 -8.59
N ASN A 71 -11.39 -12.66 -8.09
CA ASN A 71 -12.59 -12.65 -8.92
C ASN A 71 -12.80 -11.27 -9.56
N PRO A 72 -13.25 -11.22 -10.83
CA PRO A 72 -13.75 -9.97 -11.41
C PRO A 72 -15.03 -9.52 -10.68
N GLN A 73 -15.27 -8.21 -10.69
CA GLN A 73 -16.48 -7.58 -10.17
C GLN A 73 -17.22 -6.91 -11.33
#